data_AF-A0A4Y2NE92-F1
#
_entry.id   AF-A0A4Y2NE92-F1
#
_cell.length_a   1.000
_cell.length_b   1.000
_cell.length_c   1.000
_cell.angle_alpha   90.00
_cell.angle_beta   90.00
_cell.angle_gamma   90.00
#
_symmetry.space_group_name_H-M   'P 1'
#
loop_
_entity.id
_entity.type
_entity.pdbx_description
1 polymer ?
#
loop_
_entity_poly.entity_id
_entity_poly.type
_entity_poly.pdbx_seq_one_letter_code
_entity_poly.pdbx_strand_id
1 'polypeptide(L)'
;EDTLVSWYHFLQSFLEEQINFDDFFEGFLDGNVEYGSYLDHVLSYLAHKDDDNLFLVSYEKLHANRKEEILRIAKFLGEEFYQSLSDNESLLDEIIVHTSFDYMKKNLVATLPHNRASEDTEDESERVINFFRKGTVGDGKRSLSLNQLKRLQKRVAETMKDREVLREWMDG
;
A
#
# COMPACT_ATOMS: atom_id res chain seq x y z
N GLU A 1 7.91 3.94 5.58
CA GLU A 1 7.35 4.81 6.64
C GLU A 1 5.84 4.89 6.49
N ASP A 2 5.34 5.39 5.35
CA ASP A 2 3.89 5.51 5.08
C ASP A 2 3.15 4.17 5.19
N THR A 3 3.74 3.07 4.71
CA THR A 3 3.16 1.72 4.84
C THR A 3 2.87 1.32 6.28
N LEU A 4 3.84 1.54 7.19
CA LEU A 4 3.70 1.20 8.62
C LEU A 4 2.53 1.96 9.24
N VAL A 5 2.49 3.28 9.03
CA VAL A 5 1.45 4.14 9.62
C VAL A 5 0.08 3.86 9.00
N SER A 6 0.02 3.59 7.70
CA SER A 6 -1.23 3.20 7.03
C SER A 6 -1.77 1.89 7.59
N TRP A 7 -0.89 0.89 7.80
CA TRP A 7 -1.29 -0.41 8.32
C TRP A 7 -1.74 -0.35 9.78
N TYR A 8 -1.04 0.39 10.63
CA TYR A 8 -1.48 0.63 12.01
C TYR A 8 -2.92 1.18 12.05
N HIS A 9 -3.22 2.21 11.25
CA HIS A 9 -4.55 2.80 11.23
C HIS A 9 -5.60 1.88 10.60
N PHE A 10 -5.22 1.07 9.62
CA PHE A 10 -6.10 0.07 9.03
C PHE A 10 -6.49 -0.99 10.08
N LEU A 11 -5.52 -1.55 10.82
CA LEU A 11 -5.80 -2.49 11.91
C LEU A 11 -6.64 -1.84 13.02
N GLN A 12 -6.34 -0.59 13.38
CA GLN A 12 -7.13 0.14 14.37
C GLN A 12 -8.58 0.40 13.91
N SER A 13 -8.83 0.46 12.60
CA SER A 13 -10.19 0.60 12.05
C SER A 13 -10.99 -0.70 12.11
N PHE A 14 -10.29 -1.84 12.18
CA PHE A 14 -10.85 -3.18 12.26
C PHE A 14 -11.07 -3.63 13.71
N LEU A 15 -10.07 -3.45 14.58
CA LEU A 15 -10.10 -3.92 15.96
C LEU A 15 -10.98 -3.03 16.85
N GLU A 16 -11.73 -3.67 17.75
CA GLU A 16 -12.48 -2.96 18.80
C GLU A 16 -11.54 -2.43 19.89
N GLU A 17 -10.44 -3.14 20.14
CA GLU A 17 -9.40 -2.74 21.08
C GLU A 17 -8.44 -1.72 20.48
N GLN A 18 -7.92 -0.83 21.32
CA GLN A 18 -6.87 0.10 20.92
C GLN A 18 -5.54 -0.62 20.84
N ILE A 19 -4.89 -0.53 19.69
CA ILE A 19 -3.54 -1.03 19.46
C ILE A 19 -2.58 0.01 20.01
N ASN A 20 -1.63 -0.42 20.84
CA ASN A 20 -0.51 0.44 21.20
C ASN A 20 0.40 0.62 19.99
N PHE A 21 0.62 1.87 19.58
CA PHE A 21 1.44 2.20 18.41
C PHE A 21 2.90 1.75 18.56
N ASP A 22 3.49 1.88 19.75
CA ASP A 22 4.88 1.50 19.99
C ASP A 22 5.05 -0.02 19.91
N ASP A 23 4.12 -0.79 20.48
CA ASP A 23 4.14 -2.26 20.38
C ASP A 23 3.96 -2.72 18.92
N PHE A 24 3.04 -2.08 18.17
CA PHE A 24 2.88 -2.34 16.74
C PHE A 24 4.15 -2.00 15.96
N PHE A 25 4.81 -0.88 16.29
CA PHE A 25 6.05 -0.46 15.66
C PHE A 25 7.17 -1.49 15.86
N GLU A 26 7.34 -2.01 17.08
CA GLU A 26 8.29 -3.09 17.36
C GLU A 26 7.95 -4.35 16.55
N GLY A 27 6.68 -4.77 16.58
CA GLY A 27 6.20 -5.91 15.80
C GLY A 27 6.48 -5.76 14.31
N PHE A 28 6.25 -4.57 13.74
CA PHE A 28 6.51 -4.29 12.33
C PHE A 28 8.01 -4.39 11.99
N LEU A 29 8.91 -3.91 12.87
CA LEU A 29 10.36 -3.98 12.65
C LEU A 29 10.90 -5.42 12.66
N ASP A 30 10.35 -6.24 13.55
CA ASP A 30 10.73 -7.63 13.72
C ASP A 30 10.02 -8.58 12.74
N GLY A 31 8.99 -8.10 12.04
CA GLY A 31 8.14 -8.90 11.17
C GLY A 31 7.12 -9.76 11.93
N ASN A 32 6.85 -9.44 13.20
CA ASN A 32 5.85 -10.08 14.05
C ASN A 32 4.48 -9.41 13.90
N VAL A 33 4.02 -9.30 12.66
CA VAL A 33 2.72 -8.73 12.26
C VAL A 33 2.05 -9.69 11.29
N GLU A 34 0.75 -9.52 11.03
CA GLU A 34 0.04 -10.32 10.03
C GLU A 34 0.79 -10.27 8.68
N TYR A 35 0.92 -11.38 7.96
CA TYR A 35 1.73 -11.50 6.72
C TYR A 35 3.25 -11.33 6.88
N GLY A 36 3.76 -11.07 8.09
CA GLY A 36 5.19 -11.12 8.40
C GLY A 36 5.98 -9.85 8.06
N SER A 37 7.27 -10.02 7.78
CA SER A 37 8.21 -8.92 7.49
C SER A 37 7.91 -8.24 6.15
N TYR A 38 7.54 -6.95 6.20
CA TYR A 38 7.32 -6.14 5.01
C TYR A 38 8.55 -6.08 4.09
N LEU A 39 9.76 -5.98 4.68
CA LEU A 39 10.98 -5.89 3.89
C LEU A 39 11.28 -7.21 3.18
N ASP A 40 11.06 -8.35 3.84
CA ASP A 40 11.25 -9.66 3.22
C ASP A 40 10.22 -9.89 2.11
N HIS A 41 8.97 -9.45 2.31
CA HIS A 41 7.94 -9.47 1.27
C HIS A 41 8.38 -8.66 0.04
N VAL A 42 8.78 -7.39 0.21
CA VAL A 42 9.26 -6.57 -0.91
C VAL A 42 10.46 -7.20 -1.60
N LEU A 43 11.45 -7.67 -0.83
CA LEU A 43 12.65 -8.32 -1.38
C LEU A 43 12.34 -9.58 -2.17
N SER A 44 11.33 -10.36 -1.75
CA SER A 44 10.93 -11.56 -2.47
C SER A 44 10.46 -11.24 -3.90
N TYR A 45 9.64 -10.20 -4.09
CA TYR A 45 9.21 -9.77 -5.42
C TYR A 45 10.34 -9.08 -6.20
N LEU A 46 11.20 -8.32 -5.54
CA LEU A 46 12.35 -7.68 -6.20
C LEU A 46 13.36 -8.70 -6.76
N ALA A 47 13.43 -9.91 -6.19
CA ALA A 47 14.24 -10.99 -6.75
C ALA A 47 13.74 -11.46 -8.14
N HIS A 48 12.47 -11.16 -8.47
CA HIS A 48 11.79 -11.50 -9.71
C HIS A 48 11.59 -10.29 -10.63
N LYS A 49 12.29 -9.17 -10.38
CA LYS A 49 12.09 -7.90 -11.11
C LYS A 49 12.26 -7.99 -12.64
N ASP A 50 13.00 -9.00 -13.10
CA ASP A 50 13.31 -9.23 -14.51
C ASP A 50 12.38 -10.30 -15.14
N ASP A 51 11.40 -10.81 -14.39
CA ASP A 51 10.40 -11.75 -14.91
C ASP A 51 9.35 -11.00 -15.75
N ASP A 52 9.09 -11.48 -16.97
CA ASP A 52 8.18 -10.84 -17.94
C ASP A 52 6.72 -10.74 -17.44
N ASN A 53 6.34 -11.56 -16.46
CA ASN A 53 4.99 -11.60 -15.88
C ASN A 53 4.88 -10.87 -14.53
N LEU A 54 5.88 -10.05 -14.16
CA LEU A 54 5.83 -9.22 -12.95
C LEU A 54 5.92 -7.73 -13.31
N PHE A 55 4.93 -6.96 -12.87
CA PHE A 55 4.96 -5.50 -12.96
C PHE A 55 5.20 -4.86 -11.59
N LEU A 56 6.36 -4.23 -11.44
CA LEU A 56 6.71 -3.51 -10.22
C LEU A 56 6.37 -2.02 -10.36
N VAL A 57 5.59 -1.51 -9.41
CA VAL A 57 5.21 -0.10 -9.31
C VAL A 57 5.19 0.34 -7.85
N SER A 58 5.63 1.58 -7.58
CA SER A 58 5.54 2.19 -6.25
C SER A 58 4.30 3.08 -6.15
N TYR A 59 3.78 3.21 -4.94
CA TYR A 59 2.65 4.10 -4.66
C TYR A 59 3.00 5.57 -4.95
N GLU A 60 4.25 5.95 -4.68
CA GLU A 60 4.78 7.28 -4.90
C GLU A 60 4.80 7.64 -6.39
N LYS A 61 5.23 6.71 -7.25
CA LYS A 61 5.20 6.90 -8.72
C LYS A 61 3.77 6.98 -9.25
N LEU A 62 2.88 6.13 -8.75
CA LEU A 62 1.45 6.21 -9.07
C LEU A 62 0.88 7.57 -8.70
N HIS A 63 1.22 8.11 -7.53
CA HIS A 63 0.73 9.40 -7.08
C HIS A 63 1.34 10.57 -7.88
N ALA A 64 2.64 10.52 -8.20
CA ALA A 64 3.35 11.58 -8.93
C ALA A 64 3.00 11.62 -10.42
N ASN A 65 2.94 10.45 -11.07
CA ASN A 65 2.86 10.31 -12.53
C ASN A 65 1.68 9.43 -12.97
N ARG A 66 0.48 9.66 -12.41
CA ARG A 66 -0.73 8.83 -12.65
C ARG A 66 -0.95 8.42 -14.10
N LYS A 67 -0.94 9.39 -15.04
CA LYS A 67 -1.19 9.14 -16.47
C LYS A 67 -0.17 8.16 -17.05
N GLU A 68 1.11 8.38 -16.78
CA GLU A 68 2.20 7.54 -17.27
C GLU A 68 2.16 6.14 -16.67
N GLU A 69 1.94 6.03 -15.35
CA GLU A 69 1.87 4.72 -14.68
C GLU A 69 0.65 3.91 -15.14
N ILE A 70 -0.51 4.55 -15.39
CA ILE A 70 -1.69 3.88 -15.97
C ILE A 70 -1.36 3.32 -17.36
N LEU A 71 -0.67 4.11 -18.21
CA LEU A 71 -0.25 3.63 -19.53
C LEU A 71 0.78 2.49 -19.44
N ARG A 72 1.70 2.54 -18.48
CA ARG A 72 2.65 1.45 -18.22
C ARG A 72 1.94 0.17 -17.77
N ILE A 73 0.96 0.27 -16.87
CA ILE A 73 0.11 -0.86 -16.45
C ILE A 73 -0.65 -1.42 -17.66
N ALA A 74 -1.29 -0.56 -18.46
CA ALA A 74 -2.03 -0.99 -19.65
C ALA A 74 -1.13 -1.76 -20.62
N LYS A 75 0.08 -1.24 -20.89
CA LYS A 75 1.07 -1.91 -21.74
C LYS A 75 1.51 -3.27 -21.19
N PHE A 76 1.69 -3.38 -19.89
CA PHE A 76 2.02 -4.66 -19.24
C PHE A 76 0.89 -5.68 -19.39
N LEU A 77 -0.37 -5.25 -19.32
CA LEU A 77 -1.54 -6.12 -19.52
C LEU A 77 -1.70 -6.54 -20.99
N GLY A 78 -1.25 -5.72 -21.94
CA GLY A 78 -1.34 -6.01 -23.37
C GLY A 78 -1.18 -4.75 -24.23
N GLU A 79 -0.61 -4.92 -25.41
CA GLU A 79 -0.37 -3.82 -26.35
C GLU A 79 -1.69 -3.20 -26.84
N GLU A 80 -2.76 -3.99 -26.93
CA GLU A 80 -4.11 -3.54 -27.27
C GLU A 80 -4.68 -2.56 -26.24
N PHE A 81 -4.40 -2.75 -24.94
CA PHE A 81 -4.85 -1.83 -23.90
C PHE A 81 -4.07 -0.53 -23.94
N TYR A 82 -2.75 -0.61 -24.17
CA TYR A 82 -1.92 0.58 -24.33
C TYR A 82 -2.39 1.44 -25.51
N GLN A 83 -2.64 0.84 -26.67
CA GLN A 83 -3.14 1.55 -27.84
C GLN A 83 -4.53 2.15 -27.59
N SER A 84 -5.43 1.37 -26.99
CA SER A 84 -6.78 1.85 -26.65
C SER A 84 -6.77 3.07 -25.73
N LEU A 85 -5.81 3.18 -24.80
CA LEU A 85 -5.68 4.35 -23.92
C LEU A 85 -4.89 5.49 -24.53
N SER A 86 -3.87 5.18 -25.34
CA SER A 86 -3.03 6.19 -25.99
C SER A 86 -3.77 6.95 -27.08
N ASP A 87 -4.66 6.27 -27.81
CA ASP A 87 -5.44 6.87 -28.90
C ASP A 87 -6.73 7.56 -28.41
N ASN A 88 -7.09 7.36 -27.13
CA ASN A 88 -8.33 7.89 -26.55
C ASN A 88 -8.07 8.60 -25.22
N GLU A 89 -7.72 9.88 -25.31
CA GLU A 89 -7.45 10.72 -24.14
C GLU A 89 -8.66 10.85 -23.20
N SER A 90 -9.89 10.87 -23.73
CA SER A 90 -11.10 10.94 -22.90
C SER A 90 -11.27 9.70 -22.02
N LEU A 91 -10.97 8.51 -22.55
CA LEU A 91 -11.05 7.27 -21.79
C LEU A 91 -9.96 7.22 -20.70
N LEU A 92 -8.76 7.68 -21.03
CA LEU A 92 -7.65 7.77 -20.07
C LEU A 92 -7.98 8.75 -18.93
N ASP A 93 -8.56 9.91 -19.24
CA ASP A 93 -8.99 10.87 -18.24
C ASP A 93 -10.10 10.31 -17.34
N GLU A 94 -11.05 9.56 -17.89
CA GLU A 94 -12.09 8.87 -17.12
C GLU A 94 -11.50 7.88 -16.13
N ILE A 95 -10.53 7.06 -16.57
CA ILE A 95 -9.81 6.13 -15.68
C ILE A 95 -9.08 6.90 -14.58
N ILE A 96 -8.38 7.99 -14.91
CA ILE A 96 -7.66 8.83 -13.94
C ILE A 96 -8.63 9.40 -12.88
N VAL A 97 -9.84 9.79 -13.27
CA VAL A 97 -10.88 10.30 -12.36
C VAL A 97 -11.42 9.18 -11.48
N HIS A 98 -11.82 8.05 -12.05
CA HIS A 98 -12.45 6.94 -11.32
C HIS A 98 -11.48 6.21 -10.38
N THR A 99 -10.18 6.22 -10.70
CA THR A 99 -9.12 5.66 -9.84
C THR A 99 -8.51 6.69 -8.89
N SER A 100 -9.01 7.94 -8.89
CA SER A 100 -8.54 8.96 -7.94
C SER A 100 -8.97 8.62 -6.52
N PHE A 101 -8.15 9.03 -5.55
CA PHE A 101 -8.42 8.79 -4.14
C PHE A 101 -9.77 9.37 -3.71
N ASP A 102 -10.10 10.60 -4.11
CA ASP A 102 -11.35 11.26 -3.75
C ASP A 102 -12.57 10.55 -4.34
N TYR A 103 -12.47 10.09 -5.59
CA TYR A 103 -13.54 9.33 -6.21
C TYR A 103 -13.74 7.99 -5.50
N MET A 104 -12.65 7.23 -5.28
CA MET A 104 -12.74 5.94 -4.58
C MET A 104 -13.27 6.10 -3.16
N LYS A 105 -12.77 7.08 -2.40
CA LYS A 105 -13.24 7.37 -1.03
C LYS A 105 -14.73 7.72 -0.98
N LYS A 106 -15.24 8.41 -1.99
CA LYS A 106 -16.65 8.80 -2.06
C LYS A 106 -17.56 7.66 -2.51
N ASN A 107 -17.09 6.81 -3.43
CA ASN A 107 -17.95 5.88 -4.16
C ASN A 107 -17.75 4.40 -3.77
N LEU A 108 -16.67 4.04 -3.07
CA LEU A 108 -16.41 2.67 -2.64
C LEU A 108 -16.67 2.53 -1.14
N VAL A 109 -17.32 1.43 -0.77
CA VAL A 109 -17.56 1.03 0.62
C VAL A 109 -16.75 -0.24 0.87
N ALA A 110 -15.87 -0.17 1.87
CA ALA A 110 -15.14 -1.35 2.34
C ALA A 110 -15.86 -1.92 3.56
N THR A 111 -16.18 -3.20 3.49
CA THR A 111 -16.81 -3.94 4.57
C THR A 111 -15.93 -5.09 5.02
N LEU A 112 -16.06 -5.47 6.30
CA LEU A 112 -15.48 -6.69 6.84
C LEU A 112 -16.59 -7.51 7.51
N PRO A 113 -16.49 -8.85 7.47
CA PRO A 113 -17.40 -9.72 8.21
C PRO A 113 -17.27 -9.42 9.71
N HIS A 114 -18.40 -9.37 10.39
CA HIS A 114 -18.44 -9.12 11.83
C HIS A 114 -17.98 -10.36 12.59
N ASN A 115 -16.72 -10.36 13.03
CA ASN A 115 -16.18 -11.43 13.86
C ASN A 115 -16.63 -11.24 15.32
N ARG A 116 -17.90 -11.54 15.63
CA ARG A 116 -18.27 -11.81 17.02
C ARG A 116 -17.80 -13.20 17.40
N ALA A 117 -16.72 -13.27 18.18
CA ALA A 117 -16.32 -14.47 18.91
C ALA A 117 -17.24 -14.76 20.12
N SER A 118 -18.55 -14.61 19.94
CA SER A 118 -19.55 -14.99 20.94
C SER A 118 -20.54 -15.93 20.28
N GLU A 119 -20.50 -17.20 20.67
CA GLU A 119 -21.56 -18.17 20.44
C GLU A 119 -22.91 -17.50 20.82
N ASP A 120 -23.90 -17.59 19.92
CA ASP A 120 -25.31 -17.22 20.08
C ASP A 120 -25.87 -15.95 19.40
N THR A 121 -25.17 -15.32 18.45
CA THR A 121 -25.86 -14.42 17.48
C THR A 121 -25.40 -14.64 16.05
N GLU A 122 -26.29 -15.17 15.20
CA GLU A 122 -26.23 -15.18 13.73
C GLU A 122 -26.34 -13.75 13.16
N ASP A 123 -25.51 -12.83 13.64
CA ASP A 123 -25.44 -11.47 13.14
C ASP A 123 -24.42 -11.44 12.00
N GLU A 124 -24.87 -11.85 10.81
CA GLU A 124 -24.09 -11.79 9.55
C GLU A 124 -23.87 -10.34 9.05
N SER A 125 -24.11 -9.32 9.88
CA SER A 125 -23.97 -7.94 9.45
C SER A 125 -22.53 -7.59 9.12
N GLU A 126 -22.34 -6.86 8.02
CA GLU A 126 -21.03 -6.37 7.60
C GLU A 126 -20.71 -5.04 8.29
N ARG A 127 -19.51 -4.91 8.87
CA ARG A 127 -19.06 -3.63 9.44
C ARG A 127 -18.38 -2.80 8.37
N VAL A 128 -18.90 -1.59 8.13
CA VAL A 128 -18.24 -0.59 7.28
C VAL A 128 -16.98 -0.10 7.98
N ILE A 129 -15.83 -0.22 7.29
CA ILE A 129 -14.53 0.24 7.79
C ILE A 129 -14.06 1.49 7.06
N ASN A 130 -13.26 2.31 7.75
CA ASN A 130 -12.63 3.48 7.15
C ASN A 130 -11.35 3.09 6.40
N PHE A 131 -11.50 2.49 5.22
CA PHE A 131 -10.38 2.07 4.38
C PHE A 131 -9.64 3.27 3.75
N PHE A 132 -10.38 4.28 3.30
CA PHE A 132 -9.82 5.46 2.62
C PHE A 132 -9.47 6.59 3.59
N ARG A 133 -8.31 6.48 4.23
CA ARG A 133 -7.86 7.42 5.27
C ARG A 133 -7.43 8.80 4.71
N LYS A 134 -6.23 8.88 4.11
CA LYS A 134 -5.62 10.15 3.64
C LYS A 134 -5.16 10.16 2.19
N GLY A 135 -4.63 9.06 1.64
CA GLY A 135 -4.18 9.01 0.25
C GLY A 135 -3.00 9.93 -0.08
N THR A 136 -2.16 10.26 0.91
CA THR A 136 -1.06 11.22 0.79
C THR A 136 0.29 10.57 1.06
N VAL A 137 1.28 10.88 0.23
CA VAL A 137 2.69 10.50 0.43
C VAL A 137 3.34 11.38 1.51
N GLY A 138 4.11 10.77 2.39
CA GLY A 138 4.92 11.45 3.42
C GLY A 138 4.22 11.73 4.75
N ASP A 139 3.02 11.17 4.98
CA ASP A 139 2.31 11.29 6.27
C ASP A 139 3.07 10.58 7.40
N GLY A 140 3.69 9.45 7.10
CA GLY A 140 4.40 8.60 8.06
C GLY A 140 5.58 9.31 8.73
N LYS A 141 6.31 10.16 7.99
CA LYS A 141 7.40 10.97 8.56
C LYS A 141 6.93 11.91 9.66
N ARG A 142 5.67 12.35 9.60
CA ARG A 142 5.08 13.28 10.59
C ARG A 142 4.52 12.54 11.81
N SER A 143 4.20 11.27 11.66
CA SER A 143 3.63 10.43 12.72
C SER A 143 4.69 9.76 13.60
N LEU A 144 5.86 9.44 13.04
CA LEU A 144 6.92 8.75 13.76
C LEU A 144 7.76 9.71 14.61
N SER A 145 8.15 9.27 15.82
CA SER A 145 9.18 9.97 16.59
C SER A 145 10.53 9.90 15.88
N LEU A 146 11.44 10.85 16.18
CA LEU A 146 12.79 10.83 15.63
C LEU A 146 13.56 9.54 15.94
N ASN A 147 13.29 8.90 17.08
CA ASN A 147 13.91 7.63 17.45
C ASN A 147 13.37 6.48 16.57
N GLN A 148 12.04 6.37 16.45
CA GLN A 148 11.39 5.37 15.59
C GLN A 148 11.83 5.50 14.13
N LEU A 149 11.83 6.73 13.61
CA LEU A 149 12.28 7.01 12.25
C LEU A 149 13.71 6.51 12.00
N LYS A 150 14.65 6.84 12.91
CA LYS A 150 16.04 6.38 12.80
C LYS A 150 16.16 4.86 12.86
N ARG A 151 15.40 4.20 13.74
CA ARG A 151 15.43 2.74 13.87
C ARG A 151 14.88 2.04 12.63
N LEU A 152 13.77 2.55 12.09
CA LEU A 152 13.19 2.06 10.84
C LEU A 152 14.17 2.24 9.68
N GLN A 153 14.75 3.43 9.52
CA GLN A 153 15.74 3.70 8.48
C GLN A 153 16.98 2.81 8.61
N LYS A 154 17.45 2.58 9.83
CA LYS A 154 18.55 1.64 10.09
C LYS A 154 18.17 0.22 9.68
N ARG A 155 16.99 -0.27 10.06
CA ARG A 155 16.49 -1.60 9.70
C ARG A 155 16.40 -1.79 8.19
N VAL A 156 15.86 -0.78 7.49
CA VAL A 156 15.82 -0.76 6.01
C VAL A 156 17.24 -0.81 5.46
N ALA A 157 18.13 0.08 5.89
CA ALA A 157 19.51 0.12 5.38
C ALA A 157 20.26 -1.21 5.60
N GLU A 158 20.10 -1.85 6.75
CA GLU A 158 20.73 -3.14 7.06
C GLU A 158 20.18 -4.29 6.20
N THR A 159 18.86 -4.32 6.00
CA THR A 159 18.20 -5.36 5.19
C THR A 159 18.54 -5.21 3.70
N MET A 160 18.81 -3.98 3.27
CA MET A 160 18.95 -3.62 1.86
C MET A 160 20.39 -3.40 1.40
N LYS A 161 21.36 -3.48 2.32
CA LYS A 161 22.78 -3.09 2.12
C LYS A 161 23.47 -3.79 0.93
N ASP A 162 23.04 -4.99 0.59
CA ASP A 162 23.68 -5.83 -0.43
C ASP A 162 22.81 -6.00 -1.70
N ARG A 163 21.83 -5.12 -1.92
CA ARG A 163 20.85 -5.23 -3.01
C ARG A 163 20.80 -3.94 -3.84
N GLU A 164 21.54 -3.89 -4.95
CA GLU A 164 21.57 -2.76 -5.91
C GLU A 164 20.17 -2.32 -6.38
N VAL A 165 19.23 -3.26 -6.40
CA VAL A 165 17.85 -3.13 -6.87
C VAL A 165 17.07 -1.97 -6.23
N LEU A 166 17.42 -1.53 -5.01
CA LEU A 166 16.69 -0.46 -4.33
C LEU A 166 17.13 0.96 -4.65
N ARG A 167 18.37 1.19 -5.13
CA ARG A 167 18.76 2.54 -5.56
C ARG A 167 17.90 2.98 -6.74
N GLU A 168 17.70 2.11 -7.71
CA GLU A 168 16.86 2.37 -8.88
C GLU A 168 15.37 2.56 -8.54
N TRP A 169 14.89 1.94 -7.46
CA TRP A 169 13.50 2.04 -7.03
C TRP A 169 13.21 3.23 -6.10
N MET A 170 14.16 3.62 -5.23
CA MET A 170 13.98 4.75 -4.30
C MET A 170 14.36 6.12 -4.88
N ASP A 171 15.14 6.18 -5.95
CA ASP A 171 15.58 7.44 -6.58
C ASP A 171 14.60 7.97 -7.66
N GLY A 172 13.43 7.35 -7.83
CA GLY A 172 12.43 7.72 -8.85
C GLY A 172 11.04 8.01 -8.33
#